data_AF-A0A286DRG9-F1
#
_entry.id   AF-A0A286DRG9-F1
#
_cell.length_a   1.000
_cell.length_b   1.000
_cell.length_c   1.000
_cell.angle_alpha   90.00
_cell.angle_beta   90.00
_cell.angle_gamma   90.00
#
_symmetry.space_group_name_H-M   'P 1'
#
loop_
_entity.id
_entity.type
_entity.pdbx_description
1 polymer ?
#
loop_
_entity_poly.entity_id
_entity_poly.type
_entity_poly.pdbx_seq_one_letter_code
_entity_poly.pdbx_strand_id
1 'polypeptide(L)' 'MSTTDRSTADAVAFWDGVHAARPAAGDPQPNARLAETVTGPPPGDALDLGCGDGGDTLWLAGQGWQVTDHVLLVRRTA' A
#
# COMPACT_ATOMS: atom_id res chain seq x y z
N MET A 1 12.95 -25.96 -8.44
CA MET A 1 12.26 -24.65 -8.36
C MET A 1 10.94 -24.77 -9.11
N SER A 2 9.81 -24.61 -8.43
CA SER A 2 8.48 -24.72 -9.05
C SER A 2 8.14 -23.47 -9.86
N THR A 3 7.30 -23.59 -10.88
CA THR A 3 6.85 -22.44 -11.70
C THR A 3 6.26 -21.30 -10.86
N THR A 4 5.51 -21.62 -9.81
CA THR A 4 4.94 -20.66 -8.85
C THR A 4 5.99 -19.90 -8.03
N ASP A 5 7.12 -20.55 -7.76
CA ASP A 5 8.23 -19.95 -7.01
C ASP A 5 8.94 -18.88 -7.87
N ARG A 6 9.10 -19.18 -9.17
CA ARG A 6 9.62 -18.22 -10.16
C ARG A 6 8.68 -17.03 -10.35
N SER A 7 7.37 -17.26 -10.53
CA SER A 7 6.41 -16.16 -10.72
C SER A 7 6.32 -15.23 -9.52
N THR A 8 6.51 -15.76 -8.30
CA THR A 8 6.55 -14.95 -7.08
C THR A 8 7.81 -14.09 -7.03
N ALA A 9 8.97 -14.66 -7.36
CA ALA A 9 10.23 -13.92 -7.43
C ALA A 9 10.19 -12.81 -8.50
N ASP A 10 9.60 -13.08 -9.66
CA ASP A 10 9.42 -12.09 -10.73
C ASP A 10 8.51 -10.93 -10.27
N ALA A 11 7.43 -11.24 -9.52
CA ALA A 11 6.56 -10.24 -8.93
C ALA A 11 7.26 -9.38 -7.87
N VAL A 12 8.10 -9.98 -7.02
CA VAL A 12 8.93 -9.24 -6.03
C VAL A 12 9.84 -8.26 -6.76
N ALA A 13 10.65 -8.76 -7.72
CA ALA A 13 11.62 -7.93 -8.43
C ALA A 13 10.95 -6.78 -9.20
N PHE A 14 9.78 -7.03 -9.80
CA PHE A 14 9.01 -6.00 -10.48
C PHE A 14 8.57 -4.88 -9.52
N TRP A 15 7.94 -5.23 -8.39
CA TRP A 15 7.44 -4.24 -7.45
C TRP A 15 8.58 -3.51 -6.72
N ASP A 16 9.66 -4.20 -6.35
CA ASP A 16 10.85 -3.56 -5.78
C ASP A 16 11.42 -2.50 -6.73
N GLY A 17 11.50 -2.81 -8.04
CA GLY A 17 11.93 -1.86 -9.06
C GLY A 17 11.00 -0.65 -9.19
N VAL A 18 9.68 -0.87 -9.17
CA VAL A 18 8.68 0.21 -9.20
C VAL A 18 8.83 1.13 -7.99
N HIS A 19 9.00 0.58 -6.78
CA HIS A 19 9.15 1.37 -5.56
C HIS A 19 10.50 2.10 -5.51
N ALA A 20 11.60 1.45 -5.93
CA ALA A 20 12.92 2.08 -5.96
C ALA A 20 13.01 3.25 -6.96
N ALA A 21 12.25 3.20 -8.06
CA ALA A 21 12.22 4.26 -9.06
C ALA A 21 11.33 5.45 -8.66
N ARG A 22 10.48 5.31 -7.63
CA ARG A 22 9.59 6.40 -7.20
C ARG A 22 10.36 7.41 -6.33
N PRO A 23 10.15 8.72 -6.54
CA PRO A 23 10.61 9.73 -5.59
C PRO A 23 9.99 9.47 -4.22
N ALA A 24 10.74 9.70 -3.15
CA ALA A 24 10.17 9.66 -1.81
C ALA A 24 9.02 10.68 -1.72
N ALA A 25 7.83 10.23 -1.31
CA ALA A 25 6.70 11.11 -1.10
C ALA A 25 6.97 12.01 0.12
N GLY A 26 7.16 13.31 -0.13
CA GLY A 26 7.28 14.31 0.95
C GLY A 26 5.95 14.64 1.62
N ASP A 27 4.84 14.40 0.92
CA ASP A 27 3.47 14.55 1.40
C ASP A 27 2.60 13.46 0.73
N PRO A 28 2.44 12.29 1.38
CA PRO A 28 1.74 11.16 0.80
C PRO A 28 0.24 11.44 0.71
N GLN A 29 -0.28 11.49 -0.53
CA GLN A 29 -1.68 11.75 -0.83
C GLN A 29 -2.46 10.43 -0.99
N PRO A 30 -3.76 10.38 -0.61
CA PRO A 30 -4.58 9.21 -0.85
C PRO A 30 -4.81 8.98 -2.34
N ASN A 31 -5.08 7.74 -2.70
CA ASN A 31 -5.63 7.37 -3.98
C ASN A 31 -6.99 8.06 -4.18
N ALA A 32 -7.16 8.79 -5.28
CA ALA A 32 -8.40 9.48 -5.59
C ALA A 32 -9.63 8.55 -5.55
N ARG A 33 -9.49 7.30 -6.01
CA ARG A 33 -10.57 6.31 -5.98
C ARG A 33 -10.97 5.93 -4.56
N LEU A 34 -10.01 5.84 -3.65
CA LEU A 34 -10.27 5.55 -2.25
C LEU A 34 -11.05 6.71 -1.63
N ALA A 35 -10.58 7.94 -1.82
CA ALA A 35 -11.25 9.14 -1.33
C ALA A 35 -12.68 9.30 -1.89
N GLU A 36 -12.91 8.97 -3.16
CA GLU A 36 -14.24 8.95 -3.79
C GLU A 36 -15.16 7.86 -3.22
N THR A 37 -14.60 6.72 -2.82
CA THR A 37 -15.39 5.56 -2.37
C THR A 37 -15.77 5.67 -0.89
N VAL A 38 -14.89 6.23 -0.08
CA VAL A 38 -15.08 6.40 1.37
C VAL A 38 -15.89 7.67 1.63
N THR A 39 -17.13 7.68 1.17
CA THR A 39 -18.10 8.76 1.41
C THR A 39 -19.36 8.21 2.06
N GLY A 40 -19.65 8.62 3.30
CA GLY A 40 -20.90 8.29 3.98
C GLY A 40 -20.90 7.19 5.04
N PRO A 41 -20.03 6.15 5.03
CA PRO A 41 -19.98 5.21 6.14
C PRO A 41 -19.33 5.85 7.38
N PRO A 42 -19.83 5.56 8.61
CA PRO A 42 -19.14 5.96 9.82
C PRO A 42 -17.78 5.25 9.92
N PRO A 43 -16.74 5.91 10.46
CA PRO A 43 -15.43 5.29 10.63
C PRO A 43 -15.47 4.02 11.48
N GLY A 44 -14.71 3.02 11.06
CA GLY A 44 -14.51 1.75 11.75
C GLY A 44 -13.09 1.22 11.53
N ASP A 45 -12.96 -0.09 11.33
CA ASP A 45 -11.66 -0.71 11.03
C ASP A 45 -11.41 -0.76 9.52
N ALA A 46 -10.17 -0.46 9.10
CA ALA A 46 -9.72 -0.55 7.71
C ALA A 46 -8.40 -1.31 7.60
N LEU A 47 -8.23 -2.05 6.50
CA LEU A 47 -6.99 -2.74 6.14
C LEU A 47 -6.45 -2.14 4.84
N ASP A 48 -5.28 -1.50 4.90
CA ASP A 48 -4.58 -0.95 3.74
C ASP A 48 -3.55 -1.96 3.22
N LEU A 49 -3.84 -2.54 2.05
CA LEU A 49 -3.00 -3.56 1.40
C LEU A 49 -2.17 -2.93 0.28
N GLY A 50 -0.85 -3.05 0.38
CA GLY A 50 0.06 -2.39 -0.55
C GLY A 50 0.17 -0.89 -0.27
N CYS A 51 0.19 -0.52 1.01
CA CYS A 51 0.11 0.85 1.51
C CYS A 51 1.18 1.83 0.95
N GLY A 52 2.26 1.32 0.34
CA GLY A 52 3.27 2.14 -0.32
C GLY A 52 3.91 3.14 0.65
N ASP A 53 3.76 4.44 0.36
CA ASP A 53 4.23 5.54 1.23
C ASP A 53 3.20 5.94 2.31
N GLY A 54 2.06 5.24 2.39
CA GLY A 54 1.06 5.39 3.47
C GLY A 54 -0.01 6.46 3.25
N GLY A 55 -0.18 6.99 2.03
CA GLY A 55 -1.13 8.08 1.76
C GLY A 55 -2.59 7.74 2.09
N ASP A 56 -3.03 6.53 1.73
CA ASP A 56 -4.38 6.04 2.04
C ASP A 56 -4.57 5.80 3.54
N THR A 57 -3.61 5.13 4.18
CA THR A 57 -3.57 4.90 5.63
C THR A 57 -3.68 6.21 6.43
N LEU A 58 -2.84 7.20 6.11
CA LEU A 58 -2.82 8.49 6.81
C LEU A 58 -4.12 9.27 6.60
N TRP A 59 -4.65 9.26 5.38
CA TRP A 59 -5.91 9.93 5.08
C TRP A 59 -7.09 9.29 5.83
N LEU A 60 -7.20 7.95 5.82
CA LEU A 60 -8.24 7.21 6.56
C LEU A 60 -8.15 7.45 8.07
N ALA A 61 -6.94 7.42 8.64
CA ALA A 61 -6.71 7.74 10.05
C ALA A 61 -7.16 9.17 10.38
N GLY A 62 -6.91 10.13 9.48
CA GLY A 62 -7.41 11.50 9.59
C GLY A 62 -8.93 11.62 9.52
N GLN A 63 -9.61 10.68 8.87
CA GLN A 63 -11.08 10.56 8.86
C GLN A 63 -11.64 9.79 10.08
N GLY A 64 -10.77 9.37 11.03
CA GLY A 64 -11.16 8.68 12.25
C GLY A 64 -11.22 7.15 12.16
N TRP A 65 -10.72 6.56 11.08
CA TRP A 65 -10.63 5.09 10.93
C TRP A 65 -9.47 4.52 11.74
N GLN A 66 -9.65 3.29 12.24
CA GLN A 66 -8.56 2.49 12.78
C GLN A 66 -7.97 1.66 11.64
N VAL A 67 -6.77 2.03 11.20
CA VAL A 67 -6.16 1.41 10.01
C VAL A 67 -5.05 0.47 10.43
N THR A 68 -5.10 -0.76 9.91
CA THR A 68 -3.95 -1.69 9.89
C THR A 68 -3.36 -1.66 8.50
N ASP A 69 -2.06 -1.44 8.36
CA ASP A 69 -1.38 -1.36 7.08
C ASP A 69 -0.44 -2.56 6.86
N HIS A 70 -0.43 -3.06 5.62
CA HIS A 70 0.43 -4.18 5.24
C HIS A 70 0.99 -3.99 3.84
N VAL A 71 2.31 -4.13 3.71
CA VAL A 71 2.97 -4.24 2.41
C VAL A 71 2.98 -5.71 1.97
N LEU A 72 2.35 -6.02 0.83
CA LEU A 72 2.16 -7.39 0.38
C LEU A 72 3.43 -8.04 -0.19
N LEU A 73 4.35 -7.24 -0.74
CA LEU A 73 5.57 -7.69 -1.39
C LEU A 73 6.69 -6.68 -1.17
N VAL A 74 7.54 -6.90 -0.16
CA VAL A 74 8.89 -6.34 -0.06
C VAL A 74 9.77 -7.40 0.61
N ARG A 75 10.78 -7.93 -0.09
CA ARG A 75 11.87 -8.65 0.59
C ARG A 75 13.04 -7.70 0.75
N ARG A 76 13.10 -6.98 1.88
CA ARG A 76 14.38 -6.48 2.37
C ARG A 76 15.04 -7.58 3.19
N THR A 77 15.98 -8.29 2.59
CA THR A 77 17.03 -8.99 3.33
C THR A 77 18.36 -8.42 2.90
N ALA A 78 18.97 -7.67 3.83
CA ALA A 78 20.34 -7.14 3.91
C ALA A 78 20.97 -6.59 2.61
#